data_AF-A0A0W1SAG7-F1
#
_entry.id   AF-A0A0W1SAG7-F1
#
_cell.length_a   1.000
_cell.length_b   1.000
_cell.length_c   1.000
_cell.angle_alpha   90.00
_cell.angle_beta   90.00
_cell.angle_gamma   90.00
#
_symmetry.space_group_name_H-M   'P 1'
#
loop_
_entity.id
_entity.type
_entity.pdbx_description
1 polymer ?
#
loop_
_entity_poly.entity_id
_entity_poly.type
_entity_poly.pdbx_seq_one_letter_code
_entity_poly.pdbx_strand_id
1 'polypeptide(L)'
;MPKTEFEATVEFDDGSTAELEMAADKSWDSFLKYFGDAQHVYCVTYSQSPAFIYKMFQNRDLAVDSLEVIVGDNQHDDYRRSLKNTSNAKKIAAQLESLRRDGNLLIHTVDSARVLLHTKLYIVENQDGSRTLICGSANLSKQAWQGSKQTNVNMAWRTDGDTPIDEWFERLYAFHKDYATPFMEDLTEEIEDAKTAEEEAKIYDIWLGGDEFSDDPVAELNARLDEAVDDDQVNTYNVVKDAEEAEKAVFAAEDTDTDPTEISPDKRVRLSPQGLEDAISNLDDTLSANNIRINDGEIVATPAGIARYKETFTGYPDLNVDKDENTVGLRVDDSVLELTAPLPDDPQEVADALDLIEQYVETVGEYGETRTTKETRAHFYEGVIYFCWAPFANYCAHHYAEYESAELDKDLPFLFLHGDNDSGKGMFLRFGARLISNGYVQEVTTGDDFIKNNIERARASDTVFPYIVDDVAKSKIDRDIIKSYWEGKWDGSIQMPTFIFSSNDSTKPKSELRTRMKTLDFNVNFSELEKDEREAAAQIAGQADSCNLFPWFAHL
;
A
#
# COMPACT_ATOMS: atom_id res chain seq x y z
N MET A 1 21.20 39.12 7.62
CA MET A 1 20.44 40.27 7.08
C MET A 1 20.37 40.05 5.59
N PRO A 2 19.27 40.44 4.92
CA PRO A 2 19.19 40.39 3.48
C PRO A 2 20.39 41.10 2.87
N LYS A 3 20.93 40.58 1.77
CA LYS A 3 21.97 41.28 1.04
C LYS A 3 21.28 42.24 0.08
N THR A 4 20.91 43.40 0.62
CA THR A 4 20.28 44.47 -0.14
C THR A 4 21.23 44.95 -1.23
N GLU A 5 20.76 44.90 -2.47
CA GLU A 5 21.51 45.35 -3.66
C GLU A 5 20.98 46.70 -4.18
N PHE A 6 19.72 47.03 -3.87
CA PHE A 6 19.07 48.27 -4.29
C PHE A 6 17.98 48.70 -3.30
N GLU A 7 17.88 50.01 -3.06
CA GLU A 7 16.82 50.65 -2.28
C GLU A 7 16.33 51.91 -2.99
N ALA A 8 15.03 52.18 -2.92
CA ALA A 8 14.43 53.43 -3.41
C ALA A 8 13.11 53.75 -2.69
N THR A 9 12.85 55.04 -2.44
CA THR A 9 11.52 55.53 -2.11
C THR A 9 10.75 55.78 -3.41
N VAL A 10 9.55 55.20 -3.51
CA VAL A 10 8.64 55.37 -4.64
C VAL A 10 7.46 56.22 -4.17
N GLU A 11 7.19 57.31 -4.88
CA GLU A 11 6.03 58.18 -4.67
C GLU A 11 4.99 57.89 -5.77
N PHE A 12 3.75 57.66 -5.37
CA PHE A 12 2.64 57.38 -6.28
C PHE A 12 1.85 58.65 -6.62
N ASP A 13 1.00 58.56 -7.65
CA ASP A 13 0.23 59.72 -8.15
C ASP A 13 -0.75 60.30 -7.11
N ASP A 14 -1.15 59.51 -6.10
CA ASP A 14 -2.00 59.93 -4.99
C ASP A 14 -1.23 60.59 -3.82
N GLY A 15 0.10 60.67 -3.94
CA GLY A 15 1.01 61.23 -2.94
C GLY A 15 1.39 60.26 -1.82
N SER A 16 0.91 59.02 -1.85
CA SER A 16 1.42 57.96 -0.97
C SER A 16 2.83 57.54 -1.38
N THR A 17 3.57 56.94 -0.44
CA THR A 17 4.96 56.52 -0.66
C THR A 17 5.20 55.09 -0.18
N ALA A 18 6.05 54.36 -0.89
CA ALA A 18 6.53 53.04 -0.47
C ALA A 18 8.05 52.95 -0.54
N GLU A 19 8.65 52.25 0.41
CA GLU A 19 10.07 51.93 0.39
C GLU A 19 10.30 50.59 -0.31
N LEU A 20 10.98 50.62 -1.45
CA LEU A 20 11.35 49.45 -2.25
C LEU A 20 12.75 48.98 -1.90
N GLU A 21 12.88 47.70 -1.58
CA GLU A 21 14.13 46.99 -1.38
C GLU A 21 14.23 45.84 -2.39
N MET A 22 15.38 45.71 -3.07
CA MET A 22 15.71 44.50 -3.83
C MET A 22 16.92 43.82 -3.20
N ALA A 23 16.76 42.57 -2.80
CA ALA A 23 17.79 41.83 -2.08
C ALA A 23 18.01 40.43 -2.65
N ALA A 24 19.24 39.94 -2.45
CA ALA A 24 19.61 38.56 -2.68
C ALA A 24 19.70 37.81 -1.34
N ASP A 25 18.81 36.85 -1.11
CA ASP A 25 18.76 36.05 0.10
C ASP A 25 19.34 34.66 -0.11
N LYS A 26 20.15 34.22 0.86
CA LYS A 26 20.82 32.90 0.83
C LYS A 26 20.43 31.99 1.98
N SER A 27 19.57 32.44 2.89
CA SER A 27 19.17 31.67 4.06
C SER A 27 17.74 31.98 4.46
N TRP A 28 17.05 30.96 4.98
CA TRP A 28 15.71 31.05 5.54
C TRP A 28 15.59 32.17 6.58
N ASP A 29 16.52 32.24 7.54
CA ASP A 29 16.53 33.28 8.58
C ASP A 29 16.70 34.71 8.05
N SER A 30 17.20 34.86 6.82
CA SER A 30 17.31 36.17 6.17
C SER A 30 15.95 36.58 5.62
N PHE A 31 15.30 35.65 4.93
CA PHE A 31 13.97 35.83 4.36
C PHE A 31 12.90 36.09 5.43
N LEU A 32 12.95 35.35 6.55
CA LEU A 32 12.01 35.56 7.67
C LEU A 32 12.07 36.96 8.30
N LYS A 33 13.15 37.73 8.08
CA LYS A 33 13.21 39.12 8.59
C LYS A 33 12.21 40.04 7.90
N TYR A 34 11.74 39.72 6.69
CA TYR A 34 10.67 40.47 6.05
C TYR A 34 9.32 40.32 6.76
N PHE A 35 9.17 39.30 7.59
CA PHE A 35 7.93 39.02 8.31
C PHE A 35 7.87 39.75 9.66
N GLY A 36 8.96 40.37 10.13
CA GLY A 36 8.94 41.33 11.24
C GLY A 36 8.04 40.95 12.43
N ASP A 37 7.13 41.86 12.78
CA ASP A 37 6.06 41.75 13.77
C ASP A 37 4.69 41.48 13.11
N ALA A 38 4.69 40.67 12.04
CA ALA A 38 3.50 40.33 11.29
C ALA A 38 2.35 39.84 12.17
N GLN A 39 1.20 40.45 11.97
CA GLN A 39 -0.08 40.00 12.49
C GLN A 39 -0.70 38.96 11.55
N HIS A 40 -0.88 39.32 10.27
CA HIS A 40 -1.52 38.47 9.28
C HIS A 40 -0.63 38.31 8.05
N VAL A 41 -0.58 37.10 7.49
CA VAL A 41 0.19 36.81 6.29
C VAL A 41 -0.69 36.15 5.26
N TYR A 42 -0.72 36.73 4.05
CA TYR A 42 -1.30 36.11 2.86
C TYR A 42 -0.18 35.72 1.90
N CYS A 43 -0.16 34.47 1.45
CA CYS A 43 0.92 33.94 0.66
C CYS A 43 0.42 33.15 -0.56
N VAL A 44 1.07 33.34 -1.70
CA VAL A 44 1.05 32.40 -2.82
C VAL A 44 2.45 31.81 -2.93
N THR A 45 2.53 30.49 -2.98
CA THR A 45 3.79 29.76 -3.11
C THR A 45 3.58 28.61 -4.09
N TYR A 46 4.61 28.31 -4.89
CA TYR A 46 4.47 27.22 -5.85
C TYR A 46 4.38 25.88 -5.16
N SER A 47 5.38 25.54 -4.33
CA SER A 47 5.48 24.22 -3.73
C SER A 47 5.65 24.30 -2.23
N GLN A 48 4.78 23.62 -1.49
CA GLN A 48 4.86 23.39 -0.04
C GLN A 48 4.39 22.00 0.32
N SER A 49 4.69 21.55 1.54
CA SER A 49 4.05 20.37 2.10
C SER A 49 3.31 20.70 3.40
N PRO A 50 2.23 19.96 3.72
CA PRO A 50 1.50 20.07 4.99
C PRO A 50 2.43 19.96 6.21
N ALA A 51 3.36 19.00 6.17
CA ALA A 51 4.35 18.76 7.20
C ALA A 51 5.25 19.98 7.46
N PHE A 52 5.56 20.74 6.40
CA PHE A 52 6.37 21.94 6.51
C PHE A 52 5.61 23.07 7.20
N ILE A 53 4.36 23.33 6.79
CA ILE A 53 3.49 24.32 7.43
C ILE A 53 3.33 23.99 8.92
N TYR A 54 3.04 22.74 9.25
CA TYR A 54 2.98 22.29 10.65
C TYR A 54 4.27 22.59 11.42
N LYS A 55 5.44 22.28 10.85
CA LYS A 55 6.75 22.58 11.48
C LYS A 55 6.96 24.08 11.71
N MET A 56 6.52 24.94 10.79
CA MET A 56 6.63 26.40 10.96
C MET A 56 5.87 26.88 12.21
N PHE A 57 4.63 26.40 12.40
CA PHE A 57 3.82 26.74 13.56
C PHE A 57 4.39 26.15 14.87
N GLN A 58 4.87 24.90 14.85
CA GLN A 58 5.45 24.26 16.04
C GLN A 58 6.72 24.94 16.54
N ASN A 59 7.63 25.30 15.63
CA ASN A 59 8.90 25.93 16.01
C ASN A 59 8.77 27.41 16.35
N ARG A 60 7.58 28.01 16.12
CA ARG A 60 7.38 29.47 16.10
C ARG A 60 8.35 30.17 15.15
N ASP A 61 8.70 29.50 14.04
CA ASP A 61 9.57 30.07 13.00
C ASP A 61 8.87 31.30 12.36
N LEU A 62 7.53 31.27 12.31
CA LEU A 62 6.66 32.42 12.00
C LEU A 62 5.82 32.72 13.25
N ALA A 63 6.01 33.89 13.86
CA ALA A 63 5.19 34.35 14.98
C ALA A 63 4.09 35.27 14.43
N VAL A 64 3.03 34.67 13.88
CA VAL A 64 1.89 35.37 13.28
C VAL A 64 0.59 34.97 13.97
N ASP A 65 -0.41 35.85 13.95
CA ASP A 65 -1.76 35.54 14.44
C ASP A 65 -2.51 34.65 13.44
N SER A 66 -2.37 34.92 12.13
CA SER A 66 -2.89 34.02 11.10
C SER A 66 -2.03 33.94 9.84
N LEU A 67 -2.12 32.79 9.17
CA LEU A 67 -1.53 32.52 7.85
C LEU A 67 -2.60 32.04 6.89
N GLU A 68 -2.75 32.70 5.75
CA GLU A 68 -3.49 32.21 4.60
C GLU A 68 -2.53 31.92 3.44
N VAL A 69 -2.51 30.68 2.94
CA VAL A 69 -1.54 30.23 1.95
C VAL A 69 -2.19 29.48 0.80
N ILE A 70 -1.87 29.88 -0.42
CA ILE A 70 -2.24 29.19 -1.66
C ILE A 70 -1.03 28.40 -2.15
N VAL A 71 -1.17 27.07 -2.23
CA VAL A 71 -0.16 26.14 -2.75
C VAL A 71 -0.44 25.85 -4.22
N GLY A 72 0.51 26.21 -5.07
CA GLY A 72 0.33 26.32 -6.51
C GLY A 72 0.63 25.10 -7.35
N ASP A 73 1.24 24.05 -6.79
CA ASP A 73 1.73 22.87 -7.50
C ASP A 73 1.00 21.57 -7.13
N ASN A 74 0.05 21.62 -6.19
CA ASN A 74 -0.66 20.45 -5.70
C ASN A 74 -2.18 20.67 -5.76
N GLN A 75 -2.87 19.67 -6.30
CA GLN A 75 -4.31 19.55 -6.13
C GLN A 75 -4.63 19.06 -4.71
N HIS A 76 -5.91 19.16 -4.32
CA HIS A 76 -6.39 18.76 -3.00
C HIS A 76 -5.93 17.35 -2.60
N ASP A 77 -6.13 16.36 -3.47
CA ASP A 77 -5.81 14.96 -3.18
C ASP A 77 -4.31 14.67 -3.17
N ASP A 78 -3.52 15.31 -4.05
CA ASP A 78 -2.06 15.19 -4.05
C ASP A 78 -1.46 15.79 -2.77
N TYR A 79 -2.00 16.93 -2.34
CA TYR A 79 -1.59 17.59 -1.11
C TYR A 79 -1.96 16.73 0.12
N ARG A 80 -3.15 16.12 0.13
CA ARG A 80 -3.59 15.14 1.13
C ARG A 80 -2.69 13.90 1.15
N ARG A 81 -2.35 13.33 0.00
CA ARG A 81 -1.42 12.19 -0.13
C ARG A 81 -0.03 12.54 0.42
N SER A 82 0.46 13.76 0.19
CA SER A 82 1.73 14.23 0.76
C SER A 82 1.72 14.31 2.29
N LEU A 83 0.55 14.61 2.90
CA LEU A 83 0.35 14.55 4.35
C LEU A 83 0.31 13.10 4.85
N LYS A 84 -0.43 12.21 4.17
CA LYS A 84 -0.48 10.78 4.46
C LYS A 84 0.92 10.19 4.57
N ASN A 85 1.80 10.54 3.64
CA ASN A 85 3.16 9.99 3.56
C ASN A 85 4.16 10.61 4.56
N THR A 86 3.69 11.40 5.54
CA THR A 86 4.53 12.01 6.59
C THR A 86 4.43 11.24 7.91
N SER A 87 5.54 11.11 8.63
CA SER A 87 5.52 10.57 10.00
C SER A 87 4.63 11.40 10.94
N ASN A 88 3.77 10.71 11.71
CA ASN A 88 2.73 11.33 12.54
C ASN A 88 1.63 12.06 11.74
N ALA A 89 1.30 11.60 10.52
CA ALA A 89 0.26 12.19 9.67
C ALA A 89 -1.02 12.57 10.44
N LYS A 90 -1.55 11.67 11.28
CA LYS A 90 -2.73 11.92 12.13
C LYS A 90 -2.56 13.11 13.07
N LYS A 91 -1.43 13.18 13.77
CA LYS A 91 -1.11 14.29 14.67
C LYS A 91 -0.97 15.61 13.90
N ILE A 92 -0.35 15.55 12.72
CA ILE A 92 -0.17 16.73 11.87
C ILE A 92 -1.53 17.19 11.34
N ALA A 93 -2.36 16.29 10.83
CA ALA A 93 -3.72 16.57 10.38
C ALA A 93 -4.55 17.20 11.50
N ALA A 94 -4.57 16.60 12.70
CA ALA A 94 -5.29 17.14 13.84
C ALA A 94 -4.82 18.54 14.26
N GLN A 95 -3.51 18.81 14.19
CA GLN A 95 -3.00 20.14 14.51
C GLN A 95 -3.35 21.17 13.42
N LEU A 96 -3.26 20.80 12.14
CA LEU A 96 -3.61 21.68 11.03
C LEU A 96 -5.11 21.98 11.02
N GLU A 97 -5.95 20.98 11.27
CA GLU A 97 -7.39 21.11 11.49
C GLU A 97 -7.68 22.09 12.63
N SER A 98 -7.06 21.89 13.80
CA SER A 98 -7.27 22.78 14.95
C SER A 98 -6.87 24.21 14.64
N LEU A 99 -5.75 24.44 13.95
CA LEU A 99 -5.34 25.77 13.52
C LEU A 99 -6.33 26.40 12.53
N ARG A 100 -6.91 25.60 11.64
CA ARG A 100 -7.96 26.04 10.70
C ARG A 100 -9.23 26.43 11.42
N ARG A 101 -9.74 25.57 12.30
CA ARG A 101 -10.95 25.80 13.09
C ARG A 101 -10.83 27.02 14.01
N ASP A 102 -9.64 27.27 14.55
CA ASP A 102 -9.36 28.46 15.35
C ASP A 102 -9.20 29.75 14.51
N GLY A 103 -9.18 29.65 13.16
CA GLY A 103 -8.99 30.78 12.25
C GLY A 103 -7.54 31.25 12.10
N ASN A 104 -6.58 30.48 12.63
CA ASN A 104 -5.15 30.80 12.62
C ASN A 104 -4.46 30.34 11.32
N LEU A 105 -5.04 29.40 10.59
CA LEU A 105 -4.46 28.85 9.36
C LEU A 105 -5.52 28.56 8.30
N LEU A 106 -5.35 29.08 7.10
CA LEU A 106 -6.16 28.71 5.95
C LEU A 106 -5.24 28.30 4.79
N ILE A 107 -5.38 27.05 4.35
CA ILE A 107 -4.60 26.51 3.23
C ILE A 107 -5.54 26.36 2.05
N HIS A 108 -5.07 26.75 0.86
CA HIS A 108 -5.73 26.54 -0.41
C HIS A 108 -4.85 25.73 -1.36
N THR A 109 -5.46 24.82 -2.12
CA THR A 109 -4.82 24.01 -3.17
C THR A 109 -5.46 24.29 -4.52
N VAL A 110 -4.76 24.07 -5.63
CA VAL A 110 -5.29 24.37 -6.97
C VAL A 110 -6.38 23.38 -7.40
N ASP A 111 -7.42 23.87 -8.08
CA ASP A 111 -8.62 23.08 -8.41
C ASP A 111 -8.44 22.14 -9.60
N SER A 112 -7.40 22.34 -10.40
CA SER A 112 -7.21 21.60 -11.66
C SER A 112 -5.75 21.33 -11.97
N ALA A 113 -5.43 20.09 -12.38
CA ALA A 113 -4.12 19.68 -12.87
C ALA A 113 -3.59 20.51 -14.06
N ARG A 114 -4.45 21.32 -14.71
CA ARG A 114 -4.05 22.22 -15.80
C ARG A 114 -3.65 23.62 -15.34
N VAL A 115 -3.83 23.93 -14.05
CA VAL A 115 -3.50 25.24 -13.47
C VAL A 115 -2.37 25.07 -12.48
N LEU A 116 -1.18 25.55 -12.84
CA LEU A 116 -0.02 25.62 -11.97
C LEU A 116 0.26 27.08 -11.63
N LEU A 117 0.26 27.42 -10.33
CA LEU A 117 0.56 28.76 -9.85
C LEU A 117 2.03 28.85 -9.44
N HIS A 118 2.89 29.27 -10.37
CA HIS A 118 4.33 29.41 -10.08
C HIS A 118 4.70 30.72 -9.37
N THR A 119 3.70 31.56 -9.05
CA THR A 119 3.88 32.83 -8.36
C THR A 119 4.43 32.62 -6.94
N LYS A 120 5.32 33.52 -6.50
CA LYS A 120 5.68 33.67 -5.09
C LYS A 120 5.37 35.09 -4.67
N LEU A 121 4.34 35.23 -3.83
CA LEU A 121 3.75 36.48 -3.41
C LEU A 121 3.51 36.43 -1.91
N TYR A 122 3.83 37.50 -1.20
CA TYR A 122 3.56 37.62 0.22
C TYR A 122 3.01 39.01 0.50
N ILE A 123 1.90 39.06 1.24
CA ILE A 123 1.35 40.27 1.84
C ILE A 123 1.46 40.05 3.34
N VAL A 124 2.38 40.78 3.96
CA VAL A 124 2.62 40.73 5.39
C VAL A 124 2.01 41.97 6.00
N GLU A 125 0.97 41.82 6.81
CA GLU A 125 0.32 42.90 7.55
C GLU A 125 0.84 42.93 8.98
N ASN A 126 1.42 44.05 9.40
CA ASN A 126 2.00 44.23 10.73
C ASN A 126 0.94 44.75 11.73
N GLN A 127 1.25 44.67 13.03
CA GLN A 127 0.33 45.08 14.09
C GLN A 127 -0.08 46.57 14.06
N ASP A 128 0.73 47.42 13.44
CA ASP A 128 0.46 48.86 13.31
C ASP A 128 -0.33 49.22 12.04
N GLY A 129 -0.70 48.24 11.23
CA GLY A 129 -1.40 48.40 9.95
C GLY A 129 -0.49 48.61 8.74
N SER A 130 0.82 48.78 8.95
CA SER A 130 1.80 48.83 7.85
C SER A 130 1.92 47.46 7.18
N ARG A 131 2.37 47.45 5.92
CA ARG A 131 2.53 46.20 5.15
C ARG A 131 3.92 46.03 4.57
N THR A 132 4.38 44.79 4.54
CA THR A 132 5.53 44.36 3.74
C THR A 132 5.06 43.46 2.61
N LEU A 133 5.14 43.95 1.37
CA LEU A 133 4.69 43.26 0.16
C LEU A 133 5.89 42.67 -0.57
N ILE A 134 5.92 41.35 -0.77
CA ILE A 134 7.10 40.66 -1.30
C ILE A 134 6.73 39.88 -2.56
N CYS A 135 7.49 40.06 -3.62
CA CYS A 135 7.46 39.19 -4.80
C CYS A 135 8.89 38.81 -5.22
N GLY A 136 9.06 37.58 -5.72
CA GLY A 136 10.40 37.10 -6.02
C GLY A 136 10.46 35.62 -6.38
N SER A 137 11.61 35.01 -6.11
CA SER A 137 11.86 33.59 -6.40
C SER A 137 11.66 32.66 -5.20
N ALA A 138 11.60 33.21 -3.98
CA ALA A 138 11.53 32.44 -2.75
C ALA A 138 10.16 31.77 -2.56
N ASN A 139 10.11 30.43 -2.53
CA ASN A 139 8.99 29.68 -1.97
C ASN A 139 9.06 29.69 -0.43
N LEU A 140 7.91 29.53 0.22
CA LEU A 140 7.80 29.42 1.67
C LEU A 140 8.29 28.04 2.18
N SER A 141 9.32 27.38 1.61
CA SER A 141 9.69 25.98 1.95
C SER A 141 11.15 25.87 2.33
N LYS A 142 11.49 25.01 3.31
CA LYS A 142 12.90 24.76 3.68
C LYS A 142 13.76 24.28 2.51
N GLN A 143 13.21 23.51 1.56
CA GLN A 143 13.96 23.04 0.39
C GLN A 143 14.47 24.18 -0.51
N ALA A 144 13.76 25.31 -0.61
CA ALA A 144 14.24 26.50 -1.33
C ALA A 144 15.47 27.18 -0.68
N TRP A 145 15.86 26.70 0.51
CA TRP A 145 16.94 27.26 1.33
C TRP A 145 17.94 26.21 1.84
N GLN A 146 17.71 24.91 1.56
CA GLN A 146 18.60 23.81 1.93
C GLN A 146 19.54 23.47 0.77
N GLY A 147 20.74 24.04 0.84
CA GLY A 147 21.82 23.81 -0.12
C GLY A 147 22.61 25.10 -0.34
N SER A 148 23.93 25.03 -0.22
CA SER A 148 24.84 26.19 -0.35
C SER A 148 24.90 26.82 -1.76
N LYS A 149 24.01 26.42 -2.67
CA LYS A 149 24.05 26.74 -4.11
C LYS A 149 22.90 27.61 -4.62
N GLN A 150 21.76 27.70 -3.94
CA GLN A 150 20.64 28.57 -4.36
C GLN A 150 20.74 29.96 -3.71
N THR A 151 20.39 30.99 -4.47
CA THR A 151 20.26 32.37 -4.01
C THR A 151 18.95 32.89 -4.56
N ASN A 152 18.06 33.33 -3.68
CA ASN A 152 16.76 33.88 -4.04
C ASN A 152 16.87 35.39 -4.22
N VAL A 153 16.07 35.94 -5.14
CA VAL A 153 15.94 37.38 -5.32
C VAL A 153 14.53 37.77 -4.91
N ASN A 154 14.44 38.78 -4.04
CA ASN A 154 13.20 39.29 -3.51
C ASN A 154 13.12 40.80 -3.73
N MET A 155 11.94 41.26 -4.14
CA MET A 155 11.55 42.66 -4.15
C MET A 155 10.54 42.85 -3.03
N ALA A 156 10.89 43.65 -2.03
CA ALA A 156 10.07 43.94 -0.87
C ALA A 156 9.68 45.42 -0.86
N TRP A 157 8.39 45.69 -0.72
CA TRP A 157 7.83 47.03 -0.57
C TRP A 157 7.35 47.19 0.86
N ARG A 158 7.71 48.29 1.51
CA ARG A 158 7.17 48.66 2.83
C ARG A 158 6.25 49.86 2.65
N THR A 159 5.00 49.70 3.10
CA THR A 159 3.93 50.67 2.92
C THR A 159 3.23 50.92 4.25
N ASP A 160 2.42 51.97 4.33
CA ASP A 160 1.52 52.24 5.46
C ASP A 160 0.19 51.49 5.36
N GLY A 161 0.05 50.60 4.36
CA GLY A 161 -1.09 49.70 4.17
C GLY A 161 -2.18 50.22 3.22
N ASP A 162 -2.08 51.46 2.72
CA ASP A 162 -3.08 52.09 1.86
C ASP A 162 -2.42 52.80 0.66
N THR A 163 -1.75 52.01 -0.20
CA THR A 163 -1.06 52.52 -1.39
C THR A 163 -1.51 51.80 -2.67
N PRO A 164 -1.29 52.37 -3.87
CA PRO A 164 -1.63 51.70 -5.12
C PRO A 164 -0.93 50.35 -5.34
N ILE A 165 0.23 50.12 -4.72
CA ILE A 165 0.92 48.82 -4.77
C ILE A 165 0.25 47.79 -3.84
N ASP A 166 -0.28 48.22 -2.69
CA ASP A 166 -1.10 47.36 -1.82
C ASP A 166 -2.31 46.82 -2.58
N GLU A 167 -3.08 47.72 -3.22
CA GLU A 167 -4.24 47.30 -4.02
C GLU A 167 -3.85 46.35 -5.16
N TRP A 168 -2.67 46.52 -5.77
CA TRP A 168 -2.21 45.63 -6.82
C TRP A 168 -1.86 44.23 -6.28
N PHE A 169 -1.19 44.15 -5.13
CA PHE A 169 -0.91 42.88 -4.46
C PHE A 169 -2.21 42.17 -4.06
N GLU A 170 -3.18 42.88 -3.50
CA GLU A 170 -4.50 42.33 -3.13
C GLU A 170 -5.25 41.78 -4.34
N ARG A 171 -5.31 42.56 -5.45
CA ARG A 171 -5.94 42.09 -6.70
C ARG A 171 -5.24 40.87 -7.27
N LEU A 172 -3.90 40.83 -7.20
CA LEU A 172 -3.14 39.70 -7.68
C LEU A 172 -3.39 38.46 -6.81
N TYR A 173 -3.42 38.62 -5.49
CA TYR A 173 -3.74 37.53 -4.57
C TYR A 173 -5.16 36.97 -4.83
N ALA A 174 -6.16 37.85 -4.92
CA ALA A 174 -7.54 37.47 -5.22
C ALA A 174 -7.64 36.70 -6.56
N PHE A 175 -6.92 37.15 -7.60
CA PHE A 175 -6.86 36.45 -8.87
C PHE A 175 -6.30 35.02 -8.75
N HIS A 176 -5.32 34.77 -7.87
CA HIS A 176 -4.82 33.41 -7.64
C HIS A 176 -5.80 32.55 -6.85
N LYS A 177 -6.53 33.18 -5.91
CA LYS A 177 -7.54 32.52 -5.09
C LYS A 177 -8.72 31.99 -5.91
N ASP A 178 -9.06 32.64 -7.03
CA ASP A 178 -10.10 32.18 -7.96
C ASP A 178 -9.82 30.80 -8.59
N TYR A 179 -8.59 30.29 -8.49
CA TYR A 179 -8.19 28.96 -9.01
C TYR A 179 -7.95 27.93 -7.90
N ALA A 180 -8.28 28.26 -6.64
CA ALA A 180 -7.90 27.44 -5.50
C ALA A 180 -9.06 27.23 -4.53
N THR A 181 -9.14 26.03 -3.97
CA THR A 181 -10.14 25.61 -2.99
C THR A 181 -9.53 25.44 -1.61
N PRO A 182 -10.29 25.71 -0.53
CA PRO A 182 -9.80 25.46 0.83
C PRO A 182 -9.49 23.97 1.06
N PHE A 183 -8.32 23.69 1.63
CA PHE A 183 -7.87 22.34 1.99
C PHE A 183 -8.36 21.96 3.40
N MET A 184 -8.81 20.72 3.59
CA MET A 184 -9.35 20.16 4.85
C MET A 184 -10.68 20.77 5.32
N GLU A 185 -11.42 21.44 4.44
CA GLU A 185 -12.76 21.94 4.78
C GLU A 185 -13.72 20.79 5.09
N ASP A 186 -13.66 19.75 4.27
CA ASP A 186 -14.36 18.46 4.45
C ASP A 186 -14.06 17.82 5.81
N LEU A 187 -12.77 17.74 6.19
CA LEU A 187 -12.38 17.17 7.47
C LEU A 187 -12.94 17.98 8.65
N THR A 188 -12.85 19.31 8.60
CA THR A 188 -13.36 20.17 9.68
C THR A 188 -14.86 19.98 9.86
N GLU A 189 -15.64 19.90 8.77
CA GLU A 189 -17.08 19.63 8.82
C GLU A 189 -17.37 18.27 9.49
N GLU A 190 -16.66 17.21 9.11
CA GLU A 190 -16.83 15.88 9.72
C GLU A 190 -16.47 15.85 11.20
N ILE A 191 -15.38 16.52 11.60
CA ILE A 191 -14.94 16.61 13.00
C ILE A 191 -15.93 17.40 13.87
N GLU A 192 -16.56 18.45 13.34
CA GLU A 192 -17.58 19.20 14.06
C GLU A 192 -18.83 18.37 14.39
N ASP A 193 -19.12 17.36 13.57
CA ASP A 193 -20.23 16.42 13.76
C ASP A 193 -19.90 15.26 14.73
N ALA A 194 -18.61 15.08 15.08
CA ALA A 194 -18.18 14.04 16.02
C ALA A 194 -18.69 14.31 17.44
N LYS A 195 -19.26 13.29 18.10
CA LYS A 195 -19.82 13.39 19.46
C LYS A 195 -18.86 12.89 20.53
N THR A 196 -17.83 12.15 20.13
CA THR A 196 -16.86 11.53 21.01
C THR A 196 -15.44 11.64 20.45
N ALA A 197 -14.44 11.57 21.34
CA ALA A 197 -13.03 11.56 20.94
C ALA A 197 -12.64 10.32 20.12
N GLU A 198 -13.38 9.21 20.28
CA GLU A 198 -13.19 7.99 19.47
C GLU A 198 -13.70 8.17 18.04
N GLU A 199 -14.86 8.82 17.86
CA GLU A 199 -15.39 9.18 16.53
C GLU A 199 -14.47 10.18 15.81
N GLU A 200 -14.02 11.22 16.51
CA GLU A 200 -13.04 12.19 16.00
C GLU A 200 -11.73 11.49 15.57
N ALA A 201 -11.22 10.57 16.39
CA ALA A 201 -10.02 9.81 16.04
C ALA A 201 -10.22 8.97 14.77
N LYS A 202 -11.40 8.36 14.58
CA LYS A 202 -11.75 7.55 13.41
C LYS A 202 -11.90 8.39 12.14
N ILE A 203 -12.46 9.59 12.25
CA ILE A 203 -12.59 10.52 11.12
C ILE A 203 -11.20 10.89 10.57
N TYR A 204 -10.23 11.17 11.44
CA TYR A 204 -8.85 11.42 10.98
C TYR A 204 -8.22 10.22 10.25
N ASP A 205 -8.54 8.99 10.66
CA ASP A 205 -8.00 7.78 10.02
C ASP A 205 -8.59 7.61 8.62
N ILE A 206 -9.92 7.66 8.50
CA ILE A 206 -10.62 7.61 7.21
C ILE A 206 -10.15 8.74 6.30
N TRP A 207 -10.05 9.95 6.86
CA TRP A 207 -9.64 11.12 6.10
C TRP A 207 -8.15 11.08 5.71
N LEU A 208 -7.27 10.34 6.37
CA LEU A 208 -5.89 10.17 5.87
C LEU A 208 -5.77 9.05 4.82
N GLY A 209 -6.90 8.49 4.35
CA GLY A 209 -6.90 7.35 3.45
C GLY A 209 -6.52 6.07 4.18
N GLY A 210 -6.93 5.98 5.45
CA GLY A 210 -6.81 4.81 6.28
C GLY A 210 -7.83 3.76 5.84
N ASP A 211 -7.39 2.88 4.94
CA ASP A 211 -7.36 1.50 5.37
C ASP A 211 -6.41 1.47 6.61
N GLU A 212 -6.93 1.11 7.79
CA GLU A 212 -6.25 1.30 9.08
C GLU A 212 -4.89 0.60 9.06
N PHE A 213 -3.73 1.27 8.96
CA PHE A 213 -2.44 0.56 9.08
C PHE A 213 -2.49 -0.35 10.31
N SER A 214 -2.35 -1.64 10.07
CA SER A 214 -2.34 -2.69 11.08
C SER A 214 -1.54 -2.24 12.31
N ASP A 215 -2.10 -2.41 13.51
CA ASP A 215 -1.42 -2.26 14.81
C ASP A 215 -0.15 -3.17 14.94
N ASP A 216 0.16 -3.98 13.92
CA ASP A 216 1.32 -4.85 13.81
C ASP A 216 2.44 -4.19 12.98
N PRO A 217 3.54 -3.72 13.62
CA PRO A 217 4.68 -3.11 12.92
C PRO A 217 5.32 -4.01 11.86
N VAL A 218 5.21 -5.33 11.98
CA VAL A 218 5.71 -6.27 10.97
C VAL A 218 4.84 -6.24 9.73
N ALA A 219 3.53 -6.16 9.90
CA ALA A 219 2.60 -6.04 8.79
C ALA A 219 2.80 -4.70 8.06
N GLU A 220 3.01 -3.62 8.80
CA GLU A 220 3.34 -2.31 8.24
C GLU A 220 4.67 -2.32 7.47
N LEU A 221 5.69 -3.02 7.97
CA LEU A 221 6.95 -3.19 7.24
C LEU A 221 6.73 -3.92 5.91
N ASN A 222 5.97 -5.01 5.92
CA ASN A 222 5.70 -5.79 4.70
C ASN A 222 4.94 -4.96 3.66
N ALA A 223 3.85 -4.30 4.06
CA ALA A 223 3.08 -3.44 3.15
C ALA A 223 3.92 -2.30 2.55
N ARG A 224 4.76 -1.66 3.37
CA ARG A 224 5.66 -0.61 2.88
C ARG A 224 6.77 -1.12 1.97
N LEU A 225 7.23 -2.37 2.15
CA LEU A 225 8.19 -2.97 1.23
C LEU A 225 7.56 -3.23 -0.13
N ASP A 226 6.29 -3.65 -0.16
CA ASP A 226 5.56 -3.88 -1.41
C ASP A 226 5.24 -2.58 -2.15
N GLU A 227 4.76 -1.56 -1.43
CA GLU A 227 4.51 -0.21 -1.99
C GLU A 227 5.80 0.45 -2.51
N ALA A 228 6.95 0.12 -1.94
CA ALA A 228 8.23 0.73 -2.34
C ALA A 228 8.83 0.14 -3.62
N VAL A 229 8.34 -1.00 -4.10
CA VAL A 229 8.77 -1.59 -5.38
C VAL A 229 7.98 -0.91 -6.51
N ASP A 230 8.69 -0.14 -7.34
CA ASP A 230 8.09 0.52 -8.50
C ASP A 230 8.03 -0.43 -9.71
N ASP A 231 7.03 -0.27 -10.56
CA ASP A 231 6.77 -1.12 -11.74
C ASP A 231 7.94 -1.09 -12.73
N ASP A 232 8.68 0.02 -12.79
CA ASP A 232 9.85 0.16 -13.66
C ASP A 232 11.09 -0.60 -13.15
N GLN A 233 11.06 -1.08 -11.89
CA GLN A 233 12.15 -1.82 -11.27
C GLN A 233 12.07 -3.32 -11.57
N VAL A 234 10.88 -3.85 -11.80
CA VAL A 234 10.61 -5.27 -12.08
C VAL A 234 10.34 -5.54 -13.57
N ASN A 235 10.48 -6.80 -13.98
CA ASN A 235 10.03 -7.25 -15.29
C ASN A 235 8.64 -7.89 -15.17
N THR A 236 7.64 -7.37 -15.87
CA THR A 236 6.29 -7.95 -15.85
C THR A 236 6.05 -8.83 -17.07
N TYR A 237 5.58 -10.06 -16.85
CA TYR A 237 5.23 -11.01 -17.90
C TYR A 237 3.82 -11.54 -17.69
N ASN A 238 2.95 -11.39 -18.68
CA ASN A 238 1.61 -11.99 -18.62
C ASN A 238 1.70 -13.48 -18.93
N VAL A 239 1.24 -14.33 -18.02
CA VAL A 239 1.47 -15.79 -18.15
C VAL A 239 0.77 -16.43 -19.35
N VAL A 240 -0.22 -15.75 -19.93
CA VAL A 240 -0.92 -16.20 -21.15
C VAL A 240 -0.28 -15.60 -22.41
N LYS A 241 -0.02 -14.29 -22.43
CA LYS A 241 0.49 -13.58 -23.62
C LYS A 241 2.00 -13.78 -23.83
N ASP A 242 2.75 -13.86 -22.74
CA ASP A 242 4.21 -13.94 -22.68
C ASP A 242 4.64 -15.25 -22.00
N ALA A 243 3.95 -16.35 -22.32
CA ALA A 243 4.09 -17.63 -21.62
C ALA A 243 5.53 -18.17 -21.59
N GLU A 244 6.29 -18.03 -22.68
CA GLU A 244 7.69 -18.47 -22.73
C GLU A 244 8.61 -17.65 -21.80
N GLU A 245 8.36 -16.35 -21.67
CA GLU A 245 9.10 -15.45 -20.79
C GLU A 245 8.72 -15.68 -19.32
N ALA A 246 7.43 -15.86 -19.04
CA ALA A 246 6.92 -16.21 -17.71
C ALA A 246 7.51 -17.54 -17.22
N GLU A 247 7.53 -18.57 -18.07
CA GLU A 247 8.14 -19.86 -17.77
C GLU A 247 9.65 -19.72 -17.47
N LYS A 248 10.37 -18.92 -18.26
CA LYS A 248 11.80 -18.63 -17.99
C LYS A 248 12.00 -17.93 -16.66
N ALA A 249 11.12 -16.99 -16.28
CA ALA A 249 11.19 -16.30 -15.00
C ALA A 249 11.00 -17.28 -13.82
N VAL A 250 10.03 -18.20 -13.91
CA VAL A 250 9.83 -19.27 -12.92
C VAL A 250 11.08 -20.12 -12.76
N PHE A 251 11.71 -20.54 -13.86
CA PHE A 251 12.94 -21.35 -13.79
C PHE A 251 14.18 -20.57 -13.34
N ALA A 252 14.23 -19.25 -13.56
CA ALA A 252 15.39 -18.42 -13.23
C ALA A 252 15.42 -17.97 -11.76
N ALA A 253 14.29 -18.08 -11.04
CA ALA A 253 14.14 -17.65 -9.65
C ALA A 253 15.13 -18.29 -8.66
N GLU A 254 15.89 -19.31 -9.08
CA GLU A 254 16.86 -20.01 -8.25
C GLU A 254 18.30 -19.40 -8.26
N ASP A 255 18.62 -18.36 -9.05
CA ASP A 255 20.06 -18.10 -9.38
C ASP A 255 20.60 -16.65 -9.31
N THR A 256 19.93 -15.67 -8.71
CA THR A 256 20.51 -14.30 -8.60
C THR A 256 20.48 -13.69 -7.20
N ASP A 257 21.35 -14.15 -6.30
CA ASP A 257 21.63 -13.44 -5.03
C ASP A 257 22.61 -12.28 -5.24
N THR A 258 22.12 -11.21 -5.87
CA THR A 258 22.93 -10.01 -6.15
C THR A 258 22.74 -8.96 -5.08
N ASP A 259 23.84 -8.49 -4.50
CA ASP A 259 23.82 -7.47 -3.47
C ASP A 259 23.25 -6.13 -4.01
N PRO A 260 22.33 -5.44 -3.29
CA PRO A 260 21.77 -4.17 -3.73
C PRO A 260 22.82 -3.11 -4.06
N THR A 261 23.99 -3.18 -3.43
CA THR A 261 25.09 -2.24 -3.70
C THR A 261 25.77 -2.46 -5.04
N GLU A 262 25.61 -3.63 -5.64
CA GLU A 262 26.16 -4.02 -6.94
C GLU A 262 25.23 -3.69 -8.12
N ILE A 263 23.96 -3.33 -7.84
CA ILE A 263 22.96 -2.97 -8.86
C ILE A 263 22.89 -1.45 -9.04
N SER A 264 22.45 -1.00 -10.22
CA SER A 264 22.30 0.41 -10.55
C SER A 264 21.34 1.12 -9.57
N PRO A 265 21.62 2.36 -9.13
CA PRO A 265 20.81 3.05 -8.12
C PRO A 265 19.31 3.20 -8.45
N ASP A 266 18.99 3.25 -9.73
CA ASP A 266 17.64 3.28 -10.32
C ASP A 266 16.86 1.98 -10.11
N LYS A 267 17.55 0.84 -9.99
CA LYS A 267 16.96 -0.48 -9.73
C LYS A 267 16.92 -0.85 -8.24
N ARG A 268 17.21 0.11 -7.34
CA ARG A 268 17.19 -0.11 -5.88
C ARG A 268 15.89 0.40 -5.29
N VAL A 269 15.32 -0.42 -4.42
CA VAL A 269 14.21 -0.03 -3.56
C VAL A 269 14.78 0.70 -2.35
N ARG A 270 14.17 1.82 -1.98
CA ARG A 270 14.61 2.68 -0.87
C ARG A 270 13.41 3.06 -0.02
N LEU A 271 13.47 2.71 1.26
CA LEU A 271 12.39 2.98 2.22
C LEU A 271 12.94 3.66 3.47
N SER A 272 12.16 4.55 4.06
CA SER A 272 12.48 5.11 5.38
C SER A 272 12.23 4.08 6.49
N PRO A 273 13.20 3.80 7.37
CA PRO A 273 12.99 2.89 8.52
C PRO A 273 12.15 3.53 9.64
N GLN A 274 11.73 4.79 9.50
CA GLN A 274 11.04 5.52 10.56
C GLN A 274 9.67 4.90 10.88
N GLY A 275 9.48 4.55 12.16
CA GLY A 275 8.27 3.88 12.66
C GLY A 275 8.31 2.35 12.57
N LEU A 276 9.37 1.79 11.97
CA LEU A 276 9.52 0.35 11.75
C LEU A 276 10.65 -0.23 12.62
N GLU A 277 11.20 0.54 13.56
CA GLU A 277 12.43 0.18 14.29
C GLU A 277 12.29 -1.17 15.02
N ASP A 278 11.13 -1.42 15.64
CA ASP A 278 10.86 -2.67 16.34
C ASP A 278 10.72 -3.86 15.38
N ALA A 279 10.02 -3.67 14.24
CA ALA A 279 9.86 -4.70 13.21
C ALA A 279 11.21 -5.07 12.58
N ILE A 280 12.00 -4.06 12.22
CA ILE A 280 13.36 -4.22 11.69
C ILE A 280 14.23 -4.97 12.70
N SER A 281 14.22 -4.56 13.97
CA SER A 281 15.02 -5.25 14.98
C SER A 281 14.60 -6.71 15.19
N ASN A 282 13.31 -7.03 15.05
CA ASN A 282 12.80 -8.39 15.19
C ASN A 282 13.14 -9.28 13.98
N LEU A 283 13.37 -8.69 12.81
CA LEU A 283 13.55 -9.38 11.54
C LEU A 283 14.92 -9.16 10.91
N ASP A 284 15.84 -8.50 11.60
CA ASP A 284 17.17 -8.11 11.11
C ASP A 284 17.92 -9.27 10.42
N ASP A 285 17.93 -10.45 11.06
CA ASP A 285 18.54 -11.66 10.50
C ASP A 285 17.87 -12.11 9.19
N THR A 286 16.53 -12.01 9.11
CA THR A 286 15.76 -12.45 7.92
C THR A 286 15.89 -11.44 6.79
N LEU A 287 15.85 -10.14 7.09
CA LEU A 287 16.07 -9.06 6.13
C LEU A 287 17.50 -9.14 5.55
N SER A 288 18.50 -9.24 6.42
CA SER A 288 19.91 -9.33 6.02
C SER A 288 20.22 -10.59 5.22
N ALA A 289 19.62 -11.74 5.57
CA ALA A 289 19.78 -12.99 4.83
C ALA A 289 19.22 -12.92 3.40
N ASN A 290 18.30 -12.00 3.13
CA ASN A 290 17.69 -11.76 1.82
C ASN A 290 18.21 -10.47 1.18
N ASN A 291 19.42 -10.04 1.56
CA ASN A 291 20.10 -8.86 1.01
C ASN A 291 19.32 -7.54 1.15
N ILE A 292 18.44 -7.42 2.14
CA ILE A 292 17.83 -6.15 2.52
C ILE A 292 18.73 -5.48 3.57
N ARG A 293 19.31 -4.33 3.21
CA ARG A 293 20.30 -3.63 4.05
C ARG A 293 19.66 -2.46 4.77
N ILE A 294 19.84 -2.39 6.08
CA ILE A 294 19.44 -1.25 6.89
C ILE A 294 20.67 -0.36 7.14
N ASN A 295 20.68 0.83 6.54
CA ASN A 295 21.69 1.86 6.79
C ASN A 295 21.09 2.94 7.71
N ASP A 296 21.94 3.77 8.34
CA ASP A 296 21.51 4.89 9.20
C ASP A 296 20.57 5.85 8.43
N GLY A 297 19.26 5.63 8.58
CA GLY A 297 18.19 6.43 7.98
C GLY A 297 17.58 5.91 6.67
N GLU A 298 17.96 4.72 6.18
CA GLU A 298 17.40 4.17 4.92
C GLU A 298 17.48 2.63 4.89
N ILE A 299 16.38 1.96 4.53
CA ILE A 299 16.36 0.57 4.10
C ILE A 299 16.63 0.56 2.59
N VAL A 300 17.59 -0.25 2.16
CA VAL A 300 17.99 -0.40 0.76
C VAL A 300 17.88 -1.86 0.36
N ALA A 301 17.09 -2.14 -0.68
CA ALA A 301 16.81 -3.48 -1.15
C ALA A 301 16.78 -3.56 -2.69
N THR A 302 16.59 -4.77 -3.20
CA THR A 302 16.27 -5.06 -4.60
C THR A 302 14.88 -5.69 -4.64
N PRO A 303 14.14 -5.59 -5.77
CA PRO A 303 12.85 -6.27 -5.88
C PRO A 303 12.96 -7.78 -5.61
N ALA A 304 14.00 -8.43 -6.12
CA ALA A 304 14.29 -9.84 -5.85
C ALA A 304 14.57 -10.12 -4.36
N GLY A 305 15.33 -9.26 -3.67
CA GLY A 305 15.56 -9.40 -2.24
C GLY A 305 14.29 -9.30 -1.41
N ILE A 306 13.36 -8.42 -1.81
CA ILE A 306 12.03 -8.28 -1.17
C ILE A 306 11.18 -9.53 -1.43
N ALA A 307 11.12 -10.00 -2.68
CA ALA A 307 10.38 -11.22 -3.04
C ALA A 307 10.84 -12.43 -2.21
N ARG A 308 12.17 -12.65 -2.13
CA ARG A 308 12.78 -13.75 -1.35
C ARG A 308 12.59 -13.59 0.15
N TYR A 309 12.67 -12.35 0.65
CA TYR A 309 12.36 -12.06 2.04
C TYR A 309 10.92 -12.45 2.38
N LYS A 310 9.95 -12.06 1.56
CA LYS A 310 8.53 -12.39 1.75
C LYS A 310 8.30 -13.90 1.73
N GLU A 311 8.95 -14.59 0.79
CA GLU A 311 8.91 -16.05 0.70
C GLU A 311 9.53 -16.74 1.92
N THR A 312 10.67 -16.24 2.40
CA THR A 312 11.31 -16.75 3.63
C THR A 312 10.48 -16.45 4.88
N PHE A 313 9.83 -15.29 4.91
CA PHE A 313 9.05 -14.83 6.06
C PHE A 313 7.79 -15.68 6.25
N THR A 314 7.07 -15.96 5.16
CA THR A 314 5.76 -16.63 5.19
C THR A 314 5.80 -18.11 4.81
N GLY A 315 6.83 -18.54 4.07
CA GLY A 315 6.90 -19.83 3.39
C GLY A 315 6.22 -19.86 2.02
N TYR A 316 5.72 -18.73 1.52
CA TYR A 316 4.96 -18.61 0.28
C TYR A 316 5.32 -17.34 -0.50
N PRO A 317 5.15 -17.34 -1.82
CA PRO A 317 5.42 -16.16 -2.62
C PRO A 317 4.45 -15.02 -2.31
N ASP A 318 4.89 -13.84 -2.71
CA ASP A 318 4.13 -12.61 -2.65
C ASP A 318 3.16 -12.54 -3.84
N LEU A 319 1.87 -12.71 -3.56
CA LEU A 319 0.78 -12.63 -4.52
C LEU A 319 -0.12 -11.47 -4.10
N ASN A 320 -0.32 -10.52 -5.00
CA ASN A 320 -1.10 -9.31 -4.71
C ASN A 320 -2.24 -9.16 -5.73
N VAL A 321 -3.37 -8.65 -5.25
CA VAL A 321 -4.50 -8.23 -6.09
C VAL A 321 -4.53 -6.72 -6.12
N ASP A 322 -4.30 -6.15 -7.30
CA ASP A 322 -4.47 -4.73 -7.57
C ASP A 322 -5.90 -4.47 -8.06
N LYS A 323 -6.67 -3.73 -7.26
CA LYS A 323 -8.07 -3.40 -7.56
C LYS A 323 -8.20 -2.28 -8.58
N ASP A 324 -7.23 -1.37 -8.63
CA ASP A 324 -7.28 -0.21 -9.50
C ASP A 324 -6.96 -0.62 -10.94
N GLU A 325 -5.94 -1.46 -11.11
CA GLU A 325 -5.56 -2.02 -12.41
C GLU A 325 -6.33 -3.31 -12.77
N ASN A 326 -7.08 -3.89 -11.83
CA ASN A 326 -7.78 -5.18 -11.97
C ASN A 326 -6.84 -6.31 -12.41
N THR A 327 -5.71 -6.45 -11.73
CA THR A 327 -4.69 -7.45 -12.02
C THR A 327 -4.32 -8.25 -10.77
N VAL A 328 -3.86 -9.47 -11.01
CA VAL A 328 -3.27 -10.34 -9.99
C VAL A 328 -1.80 -10.55 -10.37
N GLY A 329 -0.89 -10.14 -9.50
CA GLY A 329 0.56 -10.23 -9.72
C GLY A 329 1.22 -11.17 -8.71
N LEU A 330 1.97 -12.16 -9.19
CA LEU A 330 2.83 -13.00 -8.37
C LEU A 330 4.28 -12.56 -8.54
N ARG A 331 4.91 -12.07 -7.47
CA ARG A 331 6.31 -11.64 -7.51
C ARG A 331 7.23 -12.87 -7.44
N VAL A 332 8.13 -12.96 -8.41
CA VAL A 332 9.12 -14.02 -8.56
C VAL A 332 10.45 -13.36 -8.85
N ASP A 333 11.33 -13.31 -7.85
CA ASP A 333 12.61 -12.58 -7.92
C ASP A 333 12.45 -11.14 -8.45
N ASP A 334 13.10 -10.79 -9.57
CA ASP A 334 13.09 -9.48 -10.19
C ASP A 334 11.91 -9.29 -11.17
N SER A 335 10.98 -10.24 -11.17
CA SER A 335 9.89 -10.32 -12.12
C SER A 335 8.53 -10.41 -11.43
N VAL A 336 7.49 -9.99 -12.13
CA VAL A 336 6.09 -10.15 -11.74
C VAL A 336 5.38 -10.97 -12.80
N LEU A 337 4.82 -12.10 -12.40
CA LEU A 337 3.95 -12.90 -13.24
C LEU A 337 2.54 -12.33 -13.12
N GLU A 338 2.03 -11.72 -14.19
CA GLU A 338 0.64 -11.24 -14.25
C GLU A 338 -0.28 -12.44 -14.53
N LEU A 339 -1.01 -12.84 -13.49
CA LEU A 339 -1.95 -13.96 -13.44
C LEU A 339 -3.37 -13.49 -13.77
N THR A 340 -3.50 -12.60 -14.74
CA THR A 340 -4.80 -12.09 -15.20
C THR A 340 -4.77 -12.00 -16.71
N ALA A 341 -5.77 -12.59 -17.38
CA ALA A 341 -5.86 -12.53 -18.83
C ALA A 341 -7.32 -12.60 -19.28
N PRO A 342 -7.70 -11.86 -20.35
CA PRO A 342 -9.01 -12.04 -20.94
C PRO A 342 -9.17 -13.48 -21.47
N LEU A 343 -10.41 -13.93 -21.55
CA LEU A 343 -10.74 -15.19 -22.21
C LEU A 343 -10.19 -15.19 -23.66
N PRO A 344 -9.68 -16.33 -24.14
CA PRO A 344 -9.15 -16.45 -25.49
C PRO A 344 -10.29 -16.39 -26.52
N ASP A 345 -9.94 -15.97 -27.73
CA ASP A 345 -10.89 -15.95 -28.85
C ASP A 345 -11.28 -17.37 -29.30
N ASP A 346 -10.41 -18.36 -29.11
CA ASP A 346 -10.66 -19.77 -29.40
C ASP A 346 -11.25 -20.49 -28.18
N PRO A 347 -12.53 -20.91 -28.22
CA PRO A 347 -13.15 -21.67 -27.13
C PRO A 347 -12.45 -23.01 -26.84
N GLN A 348 -11.67 -23.54 -27.79
CA GLN A 348 -10.93 -24.78 -27.58
C GLN A 348 -9.87 -24.65 -26.49
N GLU A 349 -9.23 -23.48 -26.36
CA GLU A 349 -8.26 -23.24 -25.28
C GLU A 349 -8.91 -23.33 -23.90
N VAL A 350 -10.13 -22.78 -23.76
CA VAL A 350 -10.93 -22.92 -22.54
C VAL A 350 -11.34 -24.36 -22.30
N ALA A 351 -11.76 -25.07 -23.35
CA ALA A 351 -12.13 -26.47 -23.25
C ALA A 351 -10.95 -27.35 -22.81
N ASP A 352 -9.75 -27.12 -23.34
CA ASP A 352 -8.54 -27.88 -23.00
C ASP A 352 -8.12 -27.64 -21.54
N ALA A 353 -8.21 -26.40 -21.05
CA ALA A 353 -7.92 -26.09 -19.65
C ALA A 353 -8.93 -26.73 -18.68
N LEU A 354 -10.22 -26.76 -19.05
CA LEU A 354 -11.25 -27.43 -18.27
C LEU A 354 -11.08 -28.96 -18.33
N ASP A 355 -10.73 -29.51 -19.48
CA ASP A 355 -10.47 -30.94 -19.68
C ASP A 355 -9.34 -31.44 -18.79
N LEU A 356 -8.29 -30.63 -18.55
CA LEU A 356 -7.26 -30.96 -17.56
C LEU A 356 -7.84 -31.12 -16.14
N ILE A 357 -8.71 -30.21 -15.70
CA ILE A 357 -9.38 -30.32 -14.39
C ILE A 357 -10.24 -31.58 -14.35
N GLU A 358 -10.99 -31.85 -15.43
CA GLU A 358 -11.84 -33.04 -15.54
C GLU A 358 -11.01 -34.32 -15.47
N GLN A 359 -9.95 -34.44 -16.27
CA GLN A 359 -9.02 -35.58 -16.26
C GLN A 359 -8.41 -35.79 -14.87
N TYR A 360 -7.96 -34.73 -14.20
CA TYR A 360 -7.41 -34.84 -12.86
C TYR A 360 -8.45 -35.36 -11.86
N VAL A 361 -9.68 -34.85 -11.89
CA VAL A 361 -10.77 -35.32 -11.01
C VAL A 361 -11.24 -36.73 -11.39
N GLU A 362 -11.14 -37.12 -12.66
CA GLU A 362 -11.50 -38.46 -13.13
C GLU A 362 -10.64 -39.56 -12.54
N THR A 363 -9.36 -39.26 -12.21
CA THR A 363 -8.45 -40.17 -11.48
C THR A 363 -9.08 -40.77 -10.23
N VAL A 364 -9.98 -40.06 -9.54
CA VAL A 364 -10.72 -40.56 -8.36
C VAL A 364 -11.52 -41.83 -8.67
N GLY A 365 -12.05 -41.96 -9.88
CA GLY A 365 -12.81 -43.13 -10.31
C GLY A 365 -12.06 -44.10 -11.20
N GLU A 366 -10.99 -43.66 -11.86
CA GLU A 366 -10.13 -44.53 -12.66
C GLU A 366 -9.14 -45.32 -11.79
N TYR A 367 -8.51 -44.61 -10.86
CA TYR A 367 -7.40 -45.11 -10.05
C TYR A 367 -7.79 -45.28 -8.57
N GLY A 368 -8.79 -44.52 -8.09
CA GLY A 368 -9.19 -44.51 -6.69
C GLY A 368 -10.27 -45.53 -6.33
N GLU A 369 -10.18 -46.10 -5.14
CA GLU A 369 -11.23 -46.92 -4.55
C GLU A 369 -12.18 -46.08 -3.70
N THR A 370 -13.45 -46.00 -4.11
CA THR A 370 -14.50 -45.32 -3.33
C THR A 370 -15.89 -45.87 -3.58
N ARG A 371 -16.77 -45.73 -2.58
CA ARG A 371 -18.21 -46.05 -2.70
C ARG A 371 -19.06 -44.85 -3.10
N THR A 372 -18.47 -43.65 -3.11
CA THR A 372 -19.15 -42.37 -3.30
C THR A 372 -18.41 -41.56 -4.37
N THR A 373 -18.12 -42.17 -5.52
CA THR A 373 -17.30 -41.55 -6.58
C THR A 373 -17.81 -40.19 -6.99
N LYS A 374 -19.14 -40.04 -7.14
CA LYS A 374 -19.74 -38.77 -7.57
C LYS A 374 -19.56 -37.68 -6.52
N GLU A 375 -19.83 -38.00 -5.25
CA GLU A 375 -19.70 -37.06 -4.14
C GLU A 375 -18.24 -36.67 -3.92
N THR A 376 -17.32 -37.64 -3.97
CA THR A 376 -15.89 -37.38 -3.85
C THR A 376 -15.38 -36.49 -4.98
N ARG A 377 -15.76 -36.76 -6.24
CA ARG A 377 -15.41 -35.90 -7.39
C ARG A 377 -15.97 -34.48 -7.22
N ALA A 378 -17.20 -34.33 -6.74
CA ALA A 378 -17.77 -33.02 -6.46
C ALA A 378 -16.95 -32.23 -5.42
N HIS A 379 -16.47 -32.89 -4.37
CA HIS A 379 -15.56 -32.27 -3.40
C HIS A 379 -14.21 -31.88 -4.01
N PHE A 380 -13.65 -32.64 -4.95
CA PHE A 380 -12.43 -32.21 -5.65
C PHE A 380 -12.69 -30.93 -6.47
N TYR A 381 -13.79 -30.86 -7.23
CA TYR A 381 -14.18 -29.64 -7.95
C TYR A 381 -14.41 -28.44 -7.04
N GLU A 382 -15.11 -28.63 -5.91
CA GLU A 382 -15.31 -27.57 -4.91
C GLU A 382 -13.99 -27.05 -4.36
N GLY A 383 -13.00 -27.94 -4.18
CA GLY A 383 -11.66 -27.54 -3.77
C GLY A 383 -10.95 -26.70 -4.82
N VAL A 384 -11.03 -27.06 -6.11
CA VAL A 384 -10.44 -26.26 -7.21
C VAL A 384 -11.06 -24.86 -7.25
N ILE A 385 -12.38 -24.77 -7.12
CA ILE A 385 -13.08 -23.47 -7.05
C ILE A 385 -12.58 -22.64 -5.86
N TYR A 386 -12.38 -23.28 -4.70
CA TYR A 386 -11.83 -22.58 -3.53
C TYR A 386 -10.42 -22.06 -3.79
N PHE A 387 -9.54 -22.85 -4.43
CA PHE A 387 -8.19 -22.39 -4.79
C PHE A 387 -8.25 -21.13 -5.66
N CYS A 388 -9.12 -21.10 -6.67
CA CYS A 388 -9.31 -19.91 -7.50
C CYS A 388 -9.89 -18.72 -6.73
N TRP A 389 -10.79 -18.96 -5.76
CA TRP A 389 -11.39 -17.91 -4.94
C TRP A 389 -10.45 -17.34 -3.87
N ALA A 390 -9.57 -18.17 -3.31
CA ALA A 390 -8.77 -17.83 -2.12
C ALA A 390 -7.97 -16.51 -2.24
N PRO A 391 -7.31 -16.19 -3.38
CA PRO A 391 -6.65 -14.90 -3.56
C PRO A 391 -7.57 -13.67 -3.43
N PHE A 392 -8.87 -13.84 -3.66
CA PHE A 392 -9.85 -12.76 -3.64
C PHE A 392 -10.57 -12.61 -2.29
N ALA A 393 -10.16 -13.34 -1.25
CA ALA A 393 -10.83 -13.29 0.05
C ALA A 393 -10.81 -11.90 0.69
N ASN A 394 -9.72 -11.13 0.54
CA ASN A 394 -9.65 -9.74 1.04
C ASN A 394 -10.63 -8.83 0.30
N TYR A 395 -10.80 -9.02 -1.02
CA TYR A 395 -11.83 -8.30 -1.79
C TYR A 395 -13.23 -8.59 -1.22
N CYS A 396 -13.54 -9.86 -0.94
CA CYS A 396 -14.78 -10.23 -0.25
C CYS A 396 -14.86 -9.63 1.16
N ALA A 397 -13.76 -9.58 1.91
CA ALA A 397 -13.70 -9.02 3.25
C ALA A 397 -14.11 -7.53 3.26
N HIS A 398 -13.59 -6.73 2.33
CA HIS A 398 -14.02 -5.33 2.18
C HIS A 398 -15.52 -5.22 1.94
N HIS A 399 -16.05 -6.02 1.01
CA HIS A 399 -17.48 -5.99 0.74
C HIS A 399 -18.32 -6.42 1.96
N TYR A 400 -17.90 -7.46 2.68
CA TYR A 400 -18.62 -7.93 3.86
C TYR A 400 -18.54 -6.94 5.03
N ALA A 401 -17.40 -6.28 5.23
CA ALA A 401 -17.21 -5.30 6.29
C ALA A 401 -18.14 -4.07 6.17
N GLU A 402 -18.72 -3.81 5.00
CA GLU A 402 -19.75 -2.77 4.81
C GLU A 402 -21.06 -3.07 5.58
N TYR A 403 -21.30 -4.32 5.97
CA TYR A 403 -22.51 -4.74 6.67
C TYR A 403 -22.28 -4.85 8.17
N GLU A 404 -23.10 -4.17 8.98
CA GLU A 404 -23.03 -4.22 10.46
C GLU A 404 -23.15 -5.64 11.06
N SER A 405 -23.72 -6.60 10.31
CA SER A 405 -23.93 -7.98 10.74
C SER A 405 -22.80 -8.94 10.33
N ALA A 406 -21.77 -8.47 9.63
CA ALA A 406 -20.71 -9.33 9.13
C ALA A 406 -19.88 -9.92 10.29
N GLU A 407 -19.60 -11.21 10.16
CA GLU A 407 -18.73 -11.97 11.05
C GLU A 407 -17.64 -12.57 10.17
N LEU A 408 -16.58 -11.80 9.87
CA LEU A 408 -15.58 -12.16 8.85
C LEU A 408 -14.98 -13.55 9.07
N ASP A 409 -14.78 -13.99 10.32
CA ASP A 409 -14.28 -15.34 10.61
C ASP A 409 -15.24 -16.46 10.17
N LYS A 410 -16.53 -16.18 10.03
CA LYS A 410 -17.55 -17.11 9.51
C LYS A 410 -17.82 -16.89 8.03
N ASP A 411 -17.79 -15.64 7.58
CA ASP A 411 -18.12 -15.25 6.21
C ASP A 411 -16.97 -15.53 5.22
N LEU A 412 -15.74 -15.65 5.72
CA LEU A 412 -14.53 -16.03 4.98
C LEU A 412 -14.00 -17.39 5.48
N PRO A 413 -14.70 -18.49 5.20
CA PRO A 413 -14.36 -19.79 5.76
C PRO A 413 -13.06 -20.34 5.17
N PHE A 414 -12.21 -20.92 6.02
CA PHE A 414 -11.03 -21.65 5.56
C PHE A 414 -11.38 -22.99 4.91
N LEU A 415 -10.49 -23.53 4.08
CA LEU A 415 -10.67 -24.85 3.49
C LEU A 415 -10.05 -25.94 4.37
N PHE A 416 -10.86 -26.93 4.75
CA PHE A 416 -10.43 -28.13 5.46
C PHE A 416 -10.63 -29.38 4.62
N LEU A 417 -9.54 -30.04 4.23
CA LEU A 417 -9.56 -31.32 3.52
C LEU A 417 -9.49 -32.47 4.52
N HIS A 418 -10.58 -33.22 4.63
CA HIS A 418 -10.69 -34.38 5.49
C HIS A 418 -10.67 -35.67 4.67
N GLY A 419 -9.89 -36.66 5.10
CA GLY A 419 -9.90 -37.98 4.48
C GLY A 419 -8.83 -38.88 5.10
N ASP A 420 -8.95 -40.17 4.87
CA ASP A 420 -7.99 -41.16 5.36
C ASP A 420 -6.61 -41.00 4.71
N ASN A 421 -5.61 -41.74 5.20
CA ASN A 421 -4.32 -41.85 4.51
C ASN A 421 -4.52 -42.33 3.07
N ASP A 422 -3.61 -41.93 2.18
CA ASP A 422 -3.65 -42.28 0.77
C ASP A 422 -4.91 -41.80 0.01
N SER A 423 -5.60 -40.77 0.51
CA SER A 423 -6.76 -40.19 -0.16
C SER A 423 -6.44 -39.09 -1.20
N GLY A 424 -5.15 -38.87 -1.50
CA GLY A 424 -4.71 -37.91 -2.51
C GLY A 424 -4.67 -36.44 -2.04
N LYS A 425 -4.95 -36.14 -0.76
CA LYS A 425 -4.97 -34.76 -0.21
C LYS A 425 -3.70 -33.97 -0.53
N GLY A 426 -2.52 -34.51 -0.23
CA GLY A 426 -1.25 -33.81 -0.50
C GLY A 426 -1.00 -33.56 -1.98
N MET A 427 -1.37 -34.50 -2.87
CA MET A 427 -1.28 -34.31 -4.32
C MET A 427 -2.26 -33.23 -4.80
N PHE A 428 -3.47 -33.20 -4.24
CA PHE A 428 -4.46 -32.17 -4.52
C PHE A 428 -4.02 -30.78 -4.07
N LEU A 429 -3.42 -30.66 -2.88
CA LEU A 429 -2.88 -29.39 -2.41
C LEU A 429 -1.78 -28.86 -3.34
N ARG A 430 -0.86 -29.72 -3.78
CA ARG A 430 0.17 -29.35 -4.77
C ARG A 430 -0.45 -28.98 -6.12
N PHE A 431 -1.43 -29.72 -6.61
CA PHE A 431 -2.14 -29.41 -7.85
C PHE A 431 -2.77 -28.01 -7.81
N GLY A 432 -3.49 -27.69 -6.73
CA GLY A 432 -4.10 -26.38 -6.55
C GLY A 432 -3.07 -25.25 -6.42
N ALA A 433 -1.98 -25.47 -5.69
CA ALA A 433 -0.89 -24.50 -5.54
C ALA A 433 -0.25 -24.15 -6.89
N ARG A 434 0.05 -25.17 -7.71
CA ARG A 434 0.61 -25.01 -9.07
C ARG A 434 -0.34 -24.24 -9.97
N LEU A 435 -1.63 -24.57 -9.92
CA LEU A 435 -2.67 -23.94 -10.74
C LEU A 435 -2.75 -22.42 -10.54
N ILE A 436 -2.67 -21.95 -9.29
CA ILE A 436 -2.79 -20.52 -8.96
C ILE A 436 -1.46 -19.77 -8.94
N SER A 437 -0.34 -20.45 -9.21
CA SER A 437 1.01 -19.86 -9.19
C SER A 437 1.75 -20.01 -10.51
N ASN A 438 1.09 -20.47 -11.56
CA ASN A 438 1.71 -20.80 -12.85
C ASN A 438 2.92 -21.74 -12.67
N GLY A 439 2.75 -22.76 -11.81
CA GLY A 439 3.78 -23.73 -11.50
C GLY A 439 4.91 -23.23 -10.59
N TYR A 440 4.92 -21.99 -10.09
CA TYR A 440 5.98 -21.53 -9.20
C TYR A 440 6.00 -22.30 -7.87
N VAL A 441 4.84 -22.51 -7.25
CA VAL A 441 4.73 -23.23 -5.97
C VAL A 441 4.54 -24.73 -6.21
N GLN A 442 5.64 -25.48 -6.10
CA GLN A 442 5.67 -26.93 -6.38
C GLN A 442 5.37 -27.80 -5.15
N GLU A 443 5.68 -27.30 -3.95
CA GLU A 443 5.50 -27.97 -2.66
C GLU A 443 4.72 -27.09 -1.67
N VAL A 444 4.14 -27.73 -0.65
CA VAL A 444 3.31 -27.05 0.36
C VAL A 444 3.88 -27.23 1.76
N THR A 445 3.54 -26.33 2.66
CA THR A 445 4.00 -26.37 4.06
C THR A 445 3.55 -27.66 4.75
N THR A 446 4.43 -28.20 5.59
CA THR A 446 4.11 -29.37 6.40
C THR A 446 3.30 -29.00 7.63
N GLY A 447 2.46 -29.91 8.12
CA GLY A 447 1.66 -29.70 9.32
C GLY A 447 2.48 -29.47 10.59
N ASP A 448 3.78 -29.79 10.55
CA ASP A 448 4.70 -29.47 11.63
C ASP A 448 4.92 -27.97 11.81
N ASP A 449 4.95 -27.24 10.72
CA ASP A 449 5.15 -25.79 10.65
C ASP A 449 3.84 -25.00 10.88
N PHE A 450 2.72 -25.67 11.15
CA PHE A 450 1.48 -25.00 11.59
C PHE A 450 1.54 -24.58 13.07
N ILE A 451 2.45 -23.66 13.38
CA ILE A 451 2.65 -23.11 14.73
C ILE A 451 2.06 -21.70 14.87
N LYS A 452 1.85 -21.25 16.11
CA LYS A 452 1.23 -19.94 16.39
C LYS A 452 1.97 -18.81 15.67
N ASN A 453 3.31 -18.81 15.73
CA ASN A 453 4.14 -17.79 15.11
C ASN A 453 3.95 -17.73 13.59
N ASN A 454 3.85 -18.86 12.89
CA ASN A 454 3.65 -18.87 11.44
C ASN A 454 2.24 -18.38 11.06
N ILE A 455 1.24 -18.65 11.90
CA ILE A 455 -0.10 -18.07 11.73
C ILE A 455 -0.06 -16.55 11.90
N GLU A 456 0.66 -16.05 12.89
CA GLU A 456 0.85 -14.59 13.10
C GLU A 456 1.61 -13.95 11.92
N ARG A 457 2.67 -14.60 11.42
CA ARG A 457 3.40 -14.16 10.22
C ARG A 457 2.52 -14.13 8.98
N ALA A 458 1.67 -15.15 8.79
CA ALA A 458 0.71 -15.15 7.68
C ALA A 458 -0.25 -13.95 7.78
N ARG A 459 -0.71 -13.57 8.98
CA ARG A 459 -1.53 -12.34 9.13
C ARG A 459 -0.76 -11.07 8.80
N ALA A 460 0.50 -11.01 9.20
CA ALA A 460 1.35 -9.85 8.97
C ALA A 460 2.01 -9.86 7.58
N SER A 461 1.60 -10.73 6.67
CA SER A 461 2.38 -11.03 5.48
C SER A 461 2.20 -10.06 4.33
N ASP A 462 1.04 -9.41 4.23
CA ASP A 462 0.64 -8.62 3.07
C ASP A 462 0.70 -9.40 1.75
N THR A 463 0.15 -10.62 1.73
CA THR A 463 -0.01 -11.42 0.50
C THR A 463 -1.36 -12.13 0.56
N VAL A 464 -1.98 -12.32 -0.61
CA VAL A 464 -3.21 -13.11 -0.74
C VAL A 464 -2.96 -14.56 -1.11
N PHE A 465 -1.70 -14.98 -1.30
CA PHE A 465 -1.39 -16.37 -1.60
C PHE A 465 -1.84 -17.26 -0.43
N PRO A 466 -2.72 -18.25 -0.63
CA PRO A 466 -3.26 -19.02 0.48
C PRO A 466 -2.15 -19.74 1.25
N TYR A 467 -2.24 -19.72 2.58
CA TYR A 467 -1.33 -20.50 3.43
C TYR A 467 -1.78 -21.97 3.43
N ILE A 468 -1.12 -22.78 2.59
CA ILE A 468 -1.48 -24.18 2.35
C ILE A 468 -0.71 -25.07 3.33
N VAL A 469 -1.35 -26.05 3.96
CA VAL A 469 -0.65 -26.91 4.92
C VAL A 469 -1.12 -28.35 4.84
N ASP A 470 -0.20 -29.25 4.53
CA ASP A 470 -0.47 -30.69 4.43
C ASP A 470 -0.25 -31.40 5.77
N ASP A 471 -1.11 -32.35 6.10
CA ASP A 471 -1.03 -33.21 7.29
C ASP A 471 -0.99 -32.46 8.65
N VAL A 472 -1.92 -31.52 8.83
CA VAL A 472 -2.05 -30.79 10.09
C VAL A 472 -2.73 -31.65 11.16
N ALA A 473 -2.06 -31.84 12.28
CA ALA A 473 -2.68 -32.45 13.46
C ALA A 473 -3.86 -31.60 13.97
N LYS A 474 -4.99 -32.23 14.27
CA LYS A 474 -6.22 -31.56 14.74
C LYS A 474 -5.99 -30.65 15.93
N SER A 475 -5.10 -31.01 16.86
CA SER A 475 -4.78 -30.19 18.03
C SER A 475 -4.19 -28.82 17.68
N LYS A 476 -3.55 -28.68 16.50
CA LYS A 476 -3.03 -27.41 15.99
C LYS A 476 -4.11 -26.59 15.29
N ILE A 477 -5.09 -27.24 14.67
CA ILE A 477 -6.29 -26.60 14.07
C ILE A 477 -7.21 -26.07 15.17
N ASP A 478 -7.39 -26.82 16.25
CA ASP A 478 -8.30 -26.51 17.37
C ASP A 478 -7.82 -25.34 18.27
N ARG A 479 -6.93 -24.47 17.77
CA ARG A 479 -6.38 -23.31 18.46
C ARG A 479 -7.30 -22.10 18.35
N ASP A 480 -7.31 -21.28 19.40
CA ASP A 480 -8.16 -20.09 19.44
C ASP A 480 -7.76 -19.03 18.40
N ILE A 481 -6.50 -18.97 17.99
CA ILE A 481 -6.01 -18.05 16.95
C ILE A 481 -6.70 -18.27 15.58
N ILE A 482 -7.25 -19.46 15.32
CA ILE A 482 -8.01 -19.73 14.08
C ILE A 482 -9.44 -19.20 14.18
N LYS A 483 -9.97 -18.99 15.40
CA LYS A 483 -11.34 -18.52 15.62
C LYS A 483 -11.50 -17.01 15.43
N SER A 484 -10.43 -16.27 15.65
CA SER A 484 -10.34 -14.82 15.57
C SER A 484 -9.20 -14.43 14.61
N TYR A 485 -9.21 -15.03 13.42
CA TYR A 485 -8.21 -14.78 12.39
C TYR A 485 -8.44 -13.46 11.70
N TRP A 486 -9.68 -13.21 11.30
CA TRP A 486 -10.10 -12.00 10.62
C TRP A 486 -10.62 -10.95 11.60
N GLU A 487 -11.53 -11.32 12.50
CA GLU A 487 -12.23 -10.34 13.35
C GLU A 487 -11.26 -9.62 14.30
N GLY A 488 -11.28 -8.28 14.24
CA GLY A 488 -10.42 -7.41 15.05
C GLY A 488 -8.93 -7.52 14.74
N LYS A 489 -8.58 -8.09 13.59
CA LYS A 489 -7.20 -8.25 13.09
C LYS A 489 -7.05 -7.75 11.65
N TRP A 490 -8.10 -7.89 10.86
CA TRP A 490 -8.18 -7.36 9.51
C TRP A 490 -9.00 -6.07 9.51
N ASP A 491 -8.44 -5.03 8.91
CA ASP A 491 -8.98 -3.68 8.83
C ASP A 491 -8.95 -3.10 7.40
N GLY A 492 -8.45 -3.88 6.45
CA GLY A 492 -8.31 -3.50 5.04
C GLY A 492 -6.94 -2.93 4.66
N SER A 493 -6.05 -2.61 5.61
CA SER A 493 -4.74 -2.02 5.28
C SER A 493 -3.70 -2.98 4.79
N ILE A 494 -3.88 -4.24 5.15
CA ILE A 494 -2.99 -5.33 4.78
C ILE A 494 -3.80 -6.46 4.19
N GLN A 495 -3.21 -7.14 3.23
CA GLN A 495 -3.76 -8.35 2.63
C GLN A 495 -3.42 -9.56 3.52
N MET A 496 -4.45 -10.28 3.96
CA MET A 496 -4.30 -11.48 4.78
C MET A 496 -4.66 -12.73 3.97
N PRO A 497 -3.82 -13.78 3.95
CA PRO A 497 -4.11 -14.98 3.17
C PRO A 497 -5.16 -15.86 3.87
N THR A 498 -5.99 -16.55 3.08
CA THR A 498 -6.83 -17.63 3.62
C THR A 498 -6.00 -18.88 3.91
N PHE A 499 -6.54 -19.79 4.72
CA PHE A 499 -5.90 -21.05 5.03
C PHE A 499 -6.54 -22.22 4.28
N ILE A 500 -5.69 -23.11 3.78
CA ILE A 500 -6.07 -24.40 3.21
C ILE A 500 -5.28 -25.48 3.94
N PHE A 501 -5.94 -26.35 4.69
CA PHE A 501 -5.22 -27.40 5.41
C PHE A 501 -5.84 -28.78 5.21
N SER A 502 -4.97 -29.79 5.09
CA SER A 502 -5.35 -31.19 5.13
C SER A 502 -5.11 -31.78 6.52
N SER A 503 -5.84 -32.84 6.86
CA SER A 503 -5.56 -33.62 8.05
C SER A 503 -5.87 -35.09 7.84
N ASN A 504 -5.00 -35.95 8.38
CA ASN A 504 -5.22 -37.39 8.46
C ASN A 504 -5.98 -37.81 9.73
N ASP A 505 -6.33 -36.87 10.62
CA ASP A 505 -7.09 -37.20 11.81
C ASP A 505 -8.52 -37.64 11.45
N SER A 506 -8.89 -38.84 11.92
CA SER A 506 -10.21 -39.46 11.72
C SER A 506 -11.41 -38.66 12.25
N THR A 507 -11.18 -37.53 12.93
CA THR A 507 -12.24 -36.70 13.49
C THR A 507 -12.12 -35.26 13.04
N LYS A 508 -13.25 -34.71 12.55
CA LYS A 508 -13.34 -33.29 12.15
C LYS A 508 -13.04 -32.34 13.34
N PRO A 509 -12.62 -31.08 13.06
CA PRO A 509 -12.42 -30.03 14.06
C PRO A 509 -13.65 -29.81 14.97
N LYS A 510 -13.43 -29.14 16.10
CA LYS A 510 -14.52 -28.80 17.04
C LYS A 510 -15.65 -28.04 16.33
N SER A 511 -16.88 -28.19 16.82
CA SER A 511 -18.08 -27.62 16.19
C SER A 511 -18.02 -26.10 16.00
N GLU A 512 -17.35 -25.39 16.91
CA GLU A 512 -17.12 -23.94 16.87
C GLU A 512 -16.17 -23.49 15.74
N LEU A 513 -15.31 -24.37 15.25
CA LEU A 513 -14.42 -24.12 14.10
C LEU A 513 -15.06 -24.53 12.78
N ARG A 514 -15.96 -25.52 12.81
CA ARG A 514 -16.70 -25.94 11.60
C ARG A 514 -17.59 -24.85 11.01
N THR A 515 -17.96 -23.82 11.78
CA THR A 515 -18.70 -22.67 11.25
C THR A 515 -17.80 -21.65 10.54
N ARG A 516 -16.48 -21.85 10.58
CA ARG A 516 -15.43 -21.00 10.00
C ARG A 516 -14.63 -21.75 8.93
N MET A 517 -15.11 -22.93 8.54
CA MET A 517 -14.40 -23.85 7.68
C MET A 517 -15.35 -24.52 6.71
N LYS A 518 -15.01 -24.51 5.43
CA LYS A 518 -15.58 -25.40 4.43
C LYS A 518 -14.86 -26.74 4.53
N THR A 519 -15.56 -27.78 4.96
CA THR A 519 -15.01 -29.14 4.99
C THR A 519 -15.32 -29.88 3.70
N LEU A 520 -14.30 -30.41 3.05
CA LEU A 520 -14.41 -31.30 1.89
C LEU A 520 -13.92 -32.70 2.28
N ASP A 521 -14.76 -33.71 2.05
CA ASP A 521 -14.46 -35.10 2.41
C ASP A 521 -13.90 -35.86 1.21
N PHE A 522 -12.60 -36.13 1.23
CA PHE A 522 -11.86 -36.91 0.24
C PHE A 522 -11.99 -38.40 0.58
N ASN A 523 -13.17 -38.94 0.35
CA ASN A 523 -13.50 -40.35 0.60
C ASN A 523 -13.06 -41.20 -0.60
N VAL A 524 -11.76 -41.39 -0.76
CA VAL A 524 -11.15 -42.22 -1.79
C VAL A 524 -9.84 -42.78 -1.24
N ASN A 525 -9.45 -43.97 -1.69
CA ASN A 525 -8.17 -44.58 -1.34
C ASN A 525 -7.37 -44.91 -2.61
N PHE A 526 -6.11 -44.48 -2.64
CA PHE A 526 -5.14 -44.70 -3.71
C PHE A 526 -3.96 -45.61 -3.27
N SER A 527 -4.10 -46.38 -2.18
CA SER A 527 -3.00 -47.16 -1.60
C SER A 527 -2.53 -48.32 -2.50
N GLU A 528 -3.40 -48.81 -3.39
CA GLU A 528 -3.13 -49.98 -4.24
C GLU A 528 -2.68 -49.63 -5.67
N LEU A 529 -2.33 -48.37 -5.94
CA LEU A 529 -1.91 -47.97 -7.29
C LEU A 529 -0.65 -48.70 -7.76
N GLU A 530 -0.73 -49.23 -8.98
CA GLU A 530 0.44 -49.71 -9.70
C GLU A 530 1.37 -48.53 -10.06
N LYS A 531 2.63 -48.86 -10.37
CA LYS A 531 3.65 -47.82 -10.59
C LYS A 531 3.29 -46.88 -11.75
N ASP A 532 2.78 -47.44 -12.84
CA ASP A 532 2.35 -46.71 -14.04
C ASP A 532 1.12 -45.83 -13.79
N GLU A 533 0.17 -46.28 -12.97
CA GLU A 533 -0.99 -45.47 -12.57
C GLU A 533 -0.59 -44.25 -11.73
N ARG A 534 0.39 -44.41 -10.82
CA ARG A 534 0.94 -43.27 -10.06
C ARG A 534 1.66 -42.28 -10.95
N GLU A 535 2.46 -42.79 -11.91
CA GLU A 535 3.15 -41.95 -12.88
C GLU A 535 2.16 -41.18 -13.76
N ALA A 536 1.07 -41.82 -14.21
CA ALA A 536 0.01 -41.18 -14.97
C ALA A 536 -0.71 -40.08 -14.17
N ALA A 537 -1.13 -40.37 -12.93
CA ALA A 537 -1.78 -39.39 -12.07
C ALA A 537 -0.87 -38.19 -11.76
N ALA A 538 0.42 -38.44 -11.50
CA ALA A 538 1.41 -37.38 -11.30
C ALA A 538 1.65 -36.54 -12.56
N GLN A 539 1.65 -37.17 -13.74
CA GLN A 539 1.80 -36.47 -15.02
C GLN A 539 0.60 -35.57 -15.32
N ILE A 540 -0.63 -36.03 -15.03
CA ILE A 540 -1.84 -35.19 -15.15
C ILE A 540 -1.73 -34.01 -14.17
N ALA A 541 -1.40 -34.28 -12.90
CA ALA A 541 -1.28 -33.23 -11.90
C ALA A 541 -0.20 -32.18 -12.25
N GLY A 542 0.92 -32.60 -12.85
CA GLY A 542 2.00 -31.72 -13.27
C GLY A 542 1.66 -30.80 -14.45
N GLN A 543 0.59 -31.07 -15.21
CA GLN A 543 0.13 -30.17 -16.27
C GLN A 543 -0.55 -28.90 -15.73
N ALA A 544 -0.84 -28.85 -14.42
CA ALA A 544 -1.36 -27.65 -13.76
C ALA A 544 -0.42 -26.43 -13.89
N ASP A 545 0.88 -26.68 -14.02
CA ASP A 545 1.93 -25.65 -14.12
C ASP A 545 1.70 -24.70 -15.32
N SER A 546 1.03 -25.18 -16.38
CA SER A 546 0.76 -24.45 -17.62
C SER A 546 -0.74 -24.22 -17.89
N CYS A 547 -1.60 -24.40 -16.87
CA CYS A 547 -3.04 -24.29 -17.04
C CYS A 547 -3.52 -22.83 -16.90
N ASN A 548 -4.04 -22.26 -17.98
CA ASN A 548 -4.50 -20.86 -18.02
C ASN A 548 -5.86 -20.61 -17.35
N LEU A 549 -6.46 -21.62 -16.68
CA LEU A 549 -7.76 -21.48 -16.03
C LEU A 549 -7.79 -20.37 -14.97
N PHE A 550 -6.75 -20.27 -14.13
CA PHE A 550 -6.70 -19.25 -13.08
C PHE A 550 -6.55 -17.83 -13.65
N PRO A 551 -5.63 -17.54 -14.61
CA PRO A 551 -5.57 -16.24 -15.26
C PRO A 551 -6.89 -15.73 -15.85
N TRP A 552 -7.67 -16.62 -16.47
CA TRP A 552 -8.99 -16.26 -16.98
C TRP A 552 -10.01 -16.07 -15.88
N PHE A 553 -9.98 -16.90 -14.83
CA PHE A 553 -10.83 -16.74 -13.67
C PHE A 553 -10.58 -15.40 -12.97
N ALA A 554 -9.31 -15.01 -12.80
CA ALA A 554 -8.92 -13.77 -12.15
C ALA A 554 -9.34 -12.50 -12.91
N HIS A 555 -9.60 -12.62 -14.22
CA HIS A 555 -10.06 -11.51 -15.06
C HIS A 555 -11.57 -11.28 -15.00
N LEU A 556 -12.35 -12.30 -14.62
CA LEU A 556 -13.82 -12.29 -14.62
C LEU A 556 -14.38 -11.75 -13.29
#